data_AF-A0A316G9U0-F1
#
_entry.id   AF-A0A316G9U0-F1
#
_cell.length_a   1.000
_cell.length_b   1.000
_cell.length_c   1.000
_cell.angle_alpha   90.00
_cell.angle_beta   90.00
_cell.angle_gamma   90.00
#
_symmetry.space_group_name_H-M   'P 1'
#
loop_
_entity.id
_entity.type
_entity.pdbx_description
1 polymer ?
#
loop_
_entity_poly.entity_id
_entity_poly.type
_entity_poly.pdbx_seq_one_letter_code
_entity_poly.pdbx_strand_id
1 'polypeptide(L)'
;MSQWADRILREFTADLSRFWIALDPDGLLLEERVLHGLRERGFEVLPFEDSVSFRADYEERFRAAWDAGGDGSAKALVLQLKGTDLNSLPWDYIRSARQVSLGLADLFPKLNYGVVRRIEAEHHEALFQSYQKHTTQLLGEGATKDFILTHIFRLSPYLLNRPEDFWREVLRLHYRGAGLPEHLAKHVAAVLRESPLGTLPIAELLTSKAFMVRLIQDAWSRFVVRYGVETDGRDGDWTADNNSALFVPFDHPDVRVIIDTMFLEGVLQPIAVHVRPADLPDWIRVGLIDDPQALSRLVSEGATRIAADMPLIDAPYRDWVEAA
;
A
#
# COMPACT_ATOMS: atom_id res chain seq x y z
N MET A 1 3.10 -13.80 20.76
CA MET A 1 2.76 -14.06 19.33
C MET A 1 1.47 -13.33 18.99
N SER A 2 1.20 -13.04 17.72
CA SER A 2 -0.05 -12.41 17.33
C SER A 2 -1.22 -13.40 17.36
N GLN A 3 -2.45 -12.92 17.55
CA GLN A 3 -3.65 -13.76 17.56
C GLN A 3 -3.83 -14.53 16.24
N TRP A 4 -3.35 -13.96 15.13
CA TRP A 4 -3.31 -14.60 13.81
C TRP A 4 -2.40 -15.83 13.80
N ALA A 5 -1.11 -15.64 14.13
CA ALA A 5 -0.16 -16.74 14.19
C ALA A 5 -0.59 -17.78 15.22
N ASP A 6 -1.05 -17.36 16.41
CA ASP A 6 -1.53 -18.27 17.45
C ASP A 6 -2.74 -19.09 16.98
N ARG A 7 -3.64 -18.52 16.18
CA ARG A 7 -4.77 -19.27 15.59
C ARG A 7 -4.27 -20.38 14.68
N ILE A 8 -3.31 -20.10 13.81
CA ILE A 8 -2.73 -21.08 12.87
C ILE A 8 -1.97 -22.17 13.65
N LEU A 9 -1.10 -21.76 14.57
CA LEU A 9 -0.21 -22.66 15.31
C LEU A 9 -0.97 -23.63 16.22
N ARG A 10 -2.18 -23.30 16.66
CA ARG A 10 -3.04 -24.18 17.48
C ARG A 10 -3.50 -25.45 16.75
N GLU A 11 -3.47 -25.46 15.42
CA GLU A 11 -3.80 -26.66 14.65
C GLU A 11 -2.71 -27.75 14.75
N PHE A 12 -1.49 -27.37 15.13
CA PHE A 12 -0.32 -28.24 15.15
C PHE A 12 0.14 -28.54 16.58
N THR A 13 0.05 -29.80 16.97
CA THR A 13 0.47 -30.29 18.29
C THR A 13 1.36 -31.52 18.14
N ALA A 14 2.65 -31.38 18.46
CA ALA A 14 3.65 -32.41 18.16
C ALA A 14 3.37 -33.75 18.87
N ASP A 15 2.72 -33.70 20.03
CA ASP A 15 2.35 -34.89 20.79
C ASP A 15 1.26 -35.74 20.12
N LEU A 16 0.53 -35.20 19.13
CA LEU A 16 -0.55 -35.91 18.45
C LEU A 16 -0.10 -36.70 17.21
N SER A 17 0.95 -36.24 16.52
CA SER A 17 1.52 -36.92 15.35
C SER A 17 2.89 -36.34 15.02
N ARG A 18 3.79 -37.18 14.51
CA ARG A 18 5.08 -36.75 13.95
C ARG A 18 4.98 -36.29 12.51
N PHE A 19 3.99 -36.78 11.75
CA PHE A 19 3.82 -36.42 10.33
C PHE A 19 2.45 -35.79 10.08
N TRP A 20 2.47 -34.63 9.41
CA TRP A 20 1.29 -33.84 9.10
C TRP A 20 1.25 -33.48 7.62
N ILE A 21 0.05 -33.39 7.07
CA ILE A 21 -0.25 -32.79 5.77
C ILE A 21 -1.13 -31.58 6.02
N ALA A 22 -0.67 -30.42 5.60
CA ALA A 22 -1.45 -29.19 5.63
C ALA A 22 -1.89 -28.81 4.21
N LEU A 23 -3.20 -28.75 4.00
CA LEU A 23 -3.81 -28.19 2.80
C LEU A 23 -3.81 -26.67 2.93
N ASP A 24 -2.83 -26.03 2.29
CA ASP A 24 -2.57 -24.60 2.44
C ASP A 24 -2.57 -23.93 1.05
N PRO A 25 -3.76 -23.70 0.46
CA PRO A 25 -3.90 -23.10 -0.85
C PRO A 25 -3.44 -21.63 -0.92
N ASP A 26 -3.34 -20.97 0.24
CA ASP A 26 -3.03 -19.55 0.36
C ASP A 26 -1.58 -19.29 0.85
N GLY A 27 -0.82 -20.34 1.20
CA GLY A 27 0.59 -20.25 1.59
C GLY A 27 0.83 -19.70 3.00
N LEU A 28 -0.16 -19.82 3.89
CA LEU A 28 -0.15 -19.26 5.24
C LEU A 28 0.94 -19.85 6.13
N LEU A 29 1.31 -21.13 5.91
CA LEU A 29 2.39 -21.76 6.67
C LEU A 29 3.77 -21.23 6.31
N LEU A 30 3.91 -20.59 5.16
CA LEU A 30 5.18 -20.07 4.67
C LEU A 30 5.44 -18.64 5.15
N GLU A 31 4.49 -18.02 5.85
CA GLU A 31 4.68 -16.75 6.53
C GLU A 31 5.79 -16.88 7.59
N GLU A 32 6.73 -15.93 7.60
CA GLU A 32 7.92 -15.98 8.47
C GLU A 32 7.58 -16.17 9.95
N ARG A 33 6.56 -15.46 10.44
CA ARG A 33 6.11 -15.55 11.84
C ARG A 33 5.52 -16.93 12.17
N VAL A 34 4.81 -17.53 11.23
CA VAL A 34 4.21 -18.87 11.39
C VAL A 34 5.30 -19.94 11.36
N LEU A 35 6.23 -19.87 10.39
CA LEU A 35 7.39 -20.76 10.31
C LEU A 35 8.23 -20.71 11.59
N HIS A 36 8.51 -19.51 12.10
CA HIS A 36 9.24 -19.33 13.35
C HIS A 36 8.51 -19.98 14.53
N GLY A 37 7.21 -19.71 14.67
CA GLY A 37 6.39 -20.30 15.74
C GLY A 37 6.26 -21.83 15.65
N LEU A 38 6.28 -22.41 14.45
CA LEU A 38 6.30 -23.86 14.25
C LEU A 38 7.66 -24.46 14.67
N ARG A 39 8.77 -23.82 14.26
CA ARG A 39 10.12 -24.26 14.65
C ARG A 39 10.31 -24.25 16.18
N GLU A 40 9.84 -23.22 16.88
CA GLU A 40 9.86 -23.18 18.34
C GLU A 40 9.08 -24.34 18.99
N ARG A 41 8.05 -24.85 18.31
CA ARG A 41 7.23 -26.00 18.73
C ARG A 41 7.81 -27.35 18.27
N GLY A 42 9.00 -27.36 17.67
CA GLY A 42 9.67 -28.57 17.20
C GLY A 42 9.13 -29.10 15.87
N PHE A 43 8.42 -28.28 15.10
CA PHE A 43 7.98 -28.61 13.76
C PHE A 43 8.95 -28.06 12.72
N GLU A 44 9.14 -28.85 11.66
CA GLU A 44 9.65 -28.35 10.40
C GLU A 44 8.54 -28.37 9.33
N VAL A 45 8.56 -27.39 8.43
CA VAL A 45 7.63 -27.30 7.30
C VAL A 45 8.40 -27.50 6.01
N LEU A 46 7.97 -28.44 5.18
CA LEU A 46 8.50 -28.67 3.85
C LEU A 46 7.40 -28.48 2.80
N PRO A 47 7.55 -27.54 1.86
CA PRO A 47 6.67 -27.41 0.70
C PRO A 47 6.72 -28.67 -0.16
N PHE A 48 5.56 -29.14 -0.59
CA PHE A 48 5.46 -30.24 -1.54
C PHE A 48 5.44 -29.71 -2.97
N GLU A 49 6.56 -29.88 -3.66
CA GLU A 49 6.70 -29.57 -5.09
C GLU A 49 6.53 -30.83 -5.94
N ASP A 50 7.24 -31.91 -5.60
CA ASP A 50 7.15 -33.19 -6.26
C ASP A 50 7.40 -34.36 -5.30
N SER A 51 6.89 -35.53 -5.68
CA SER A 51 6.93 -36.73 -4.84
C SER A 51 8.34 -37.31 -4.64
N VAL A 52 9.27 -37.12 -5.58
CA VAL A 52 10.61 -37.71 -5.53
C VAL A 52 11.50 -36.89 -4.61
N SER A 53 11.56 -35.57 -4.82
CA SER A 53 12.36 -34.66 -4.00
C SER A 53 11.88 -34.68 -2.55
N PHE A 54 10.56 -34.59 -2.33
CA PHE A 54 9.99 -34.67 -0.99
C PHE A 54 10.32 -36.00 -0.30
N ARG A 55 10.26 -37.13 -1.04
CA ARG A 55 10.57 -38.45 -0.47
C ARG A 55 12.02 -38.52 -0.01
N ALA A 56 12.97 -38.04 -0.81
CA ALA A 56 14.37 -38.05 -0.43
C ALA A 56 14.60 -37.30 0.89
N ASP A 57 14.10 -36.07 1.00
CA ASP A 57 14.21 -35.26 2.21
C ASP A 57 13.51 -35.92 3.41
N TYR A 58 12.29 -36.43 3.21
CA TYR A 58 11.52 -37.07 4.26
C TYR A 58 12.20 -38.32 4.82
N GLU A 59 12.68 -39.21 3.95
CA GLU A 59 13.32 -40.47 4.34
C GLU A 59 14.65 -40.24 5.06
N GLU A 60 15.51 -39.37 4.48
CA GLU A 60 16.85 -39.11 4.99
C GLU A 60 16.81 -38.34 6.33
N ARG A 61 15.98 -37.31 6.42
CA ARG A 61 16.05 -36.33 7.52
C ARG A 61 15.12 -36.63 8.68
N PHE A 62 14.06 -37.42 8.44
CA PHE A 62 13.02 -37.66 9.43
C PHE A 62 12.76 -39.14 9.64
N ARG A 63 12.34 -39.88 8.60
CA ARG A 63 11.81 -41.24 8.75
C ARG A 63 12.80 -42.21 9.36
N ALA A 64 14.05 -42.25 8.85
CA ALA A 64 15.08 -43.14 9.38
C ALA A 64 15.35 -42.90 10.88
N ALA A 65 15.39 -41.63 11.30
CA ALA A 65 15.61 -41.27 12.70
C ALA A 65 14.40 -41.57 13.58
N TRP A 66 13.18 -41.34 13.08
CA TRP A 66 11.96 -41.64 13.81
C TRP A 66 11.73 -43.13 14.02
N ASP A 67 12.05 -43.96 13.03
CA ASP A 67 11.99 -45.43 13.14
C ASP A 67 13.00 -45.95 14.17
N ALA A 68 14.12 -45.26 14.36
CA ALA A 68 15.10 -45.54 15.42
C ALA A 68 14.73 -44.93 16.80
N GLY A 69 13.57 -44.27 16.91
CA GLY A 69 13.09 -43.63 18.14
C GLY A 69 13.68 -42.26 18.45
N GLY A 70 14.49 -41.70 17.55
CA GLY A 70 15.03 -40.34 17.66
C GLY A 70 14.09 -39.27 17.10
N ASP A 71 14.56 -38.01 17.11
CA ASP A 71 13.79 -36.85 16.65
C ASP A 71 14.07 -36.45 15.19
N GLY A 72 15.13 -36.94 14.53
CA GLY A 72 15.51 -36.49 13.18
C GLY A 72 15.92 -35.01 13.15
N SER A 73 15.68 -34.31 12.04
CA SER A 73 15.92 -32.86 11.93
C SER A 73 14.96 -32.03 12.80
N ALA A 74 13.74 -32.51 13.03
CA ALA A 74 12.75 -31.92 13.92
C ALA A 74 11.77 -32.99 14.42
N LYS A 75 11.22 -32.76 15.62
CA LYS A 75 10.30 -33.71 16.30
C LYS A 75 9.09 -34.09 15.45
N ALA A 76 8.60 -33.16 14.63
CA ALA A 76 7.51 -33.38 13.70
C ALA A 76 7.74 -32.63 12.38
N LEU A 77 7.18 -33.17 11.30
CA LEU A 77 7.20 -32.60 9.95
C LEU A 77 5.78 -32.26 9.49
N VAL A 78 5.64 -31.09 8.87
CA VAL A 78 4.46 -30.67 8.11
C VAL A 78 4.81 -30.65 6.63
N LEU A 79 4.18 -31.52 5.85
CA LEU A 79 4.09 -31.41 4.41
C LEU A 79 3.08 -30.31 4.10
N GLN A 80 3.55 -29.19 3.55
CA GLN A 80 2.69 -28.10 3.08
C GLN A 80 2.30 -28.39 1.63
N LEU A 81 1.02 -28.61 1.37
CA LEU A 81 0.49 -28.79 0.03
C LEU A 81 -0.15 -27.49 -0.44
N LYS A 82 0.38 -26.92 -1.53
CA LYS A 82 -0.17 -25.72 -2.17
C LYS A 82 -1.44 -26.04 -2.95
N GLY A 83 -2.53 -26.27 -2.23
CA GLY A 83 -3.83 -26.62 -2.80
C GLY A 83 -4.70 -27.39 -1.82
N THR A 84 -5.79 -27.94 -2.32
CA THR A 84 -6.77 -28.71 -1.53
C THR A 84 -6.92 -30.15 -1.97
N ASP A 85 -6.27 -30.56 -3.08
CA ASP A 85 -6.42 -31.91 -3.64
C ASP A 85 -5.39 -32.87 -3.04
N LEU A 86 -5.81 -33.59 -2.01
CA LEU A 86 -5.01 -34.64 -1.36
C LEU A 86 -4.62 -35.77 -2.31
N ASN A 87 -5.38 -36.03 -3.38
CA ASN A 87 -5.10 -37.14 -4.30
C ASN A 87 -3.84 -36.91 -5.15
N SER A 88 -3.29 -35.69 -5.13
CA SER A 88 -1.98 -35.37 -5.71
C SER A 88 -0.81 -36.00 -4.93
N LEU A 89 -1.04 -36.41 -3.68
CA LEU A 89 0.00 -36.98 -2.82
C LEU A 89 0.07 -38.51 -2.93
N PRO A 90 1.27 -39.10 -2.76
CA PRO A 90 1.43 -40.53 -2.58
C PRO A 90 0.54 -41.08 -1.45
N TRP A 91 -0.11 -42.22 -1.70
CA TRP A 91 -1.09 -42.83 -0.79
C TRP A 91 -0.51 -43.15 0.60
N ASP A 92 0.77 -43.53 0.66
CA ASP A 92 1.49 -43.79 1.91
C ASP A 92 1.61 -42.55 2.79
N TYR A 93 1.73 -41.35 2.21
CA TYR A 93 1.75 -40.11 2.96
C TYR A 93 0.37 -39.82 3.55
N ILE A 94 -0.68 -39.93 2.74
CA ILE A 94 -2.08 -39.69 3.15
C ILE A 94 -2.46 -40.61 4.30
N ARG A 95 -2.03 -41.88 4.25
CA ARG A 95 -2.33 -42.88 5.29
C ARG A 95 -1.58 -42.65 6.60
N SER A 96 -0.34 -42.15 6.53
CA SER A 96 0.53 -42.03 7.71
C SER A 96 0.46 -40.66 8.39
N ALA A 97 0.05 -39.63 7.66
CA ALA A 97 0.00 -38.27 8.16
C ALA A 97 -1.36 -37.90 8.75
N ARG A 98 -1.33 -36.99 9.72
CA ARG A 98 -2.53 -36.27 10.16
C ARG A 98 -2.80 -35.10 9.21
N GLN A 99 -4.07 -34.91 8.85
CA GLN A 99 -4.46 -33.91 7.85
C GLN A 99 -5.08 -32.68 8.52
N VAL A 100 -4.73 -31.50 8.03
CA VAL A 100 -5.29 -30.20 8.46
C VAL A 100 -5.60 -29.38 7.22
N SER A 101 -6.78 -28.75 7.19
CA SER A 101 -7.11 -27.70 6.22
C SER A 101 -6.75 -26.35 6.83
N LEU A 102 -5.98 -25.55 6.09
CA LEU A 102 -5.53 -24.24 6.52
C LEU A 102 -5.55 -23.27 5.33
N GLY A 103 -6.75 -22.86 4.92
CA GLY A 103 -6.94 -21.77 3.97
C GLY A 103 -7.51 -20.51 4.63
N LEU A 104 -7.50 -19.40 3.87
CA LEU A 104 -8.21 -18.19 4.26
C LEU A 104 -9.71 -18.44 4.41
N ALA A 105 -10.29 -19.39 3.65
CA ALA A 105 -11.68 -19.80 3.82
C ALA A 105 -11.96 -20.43 5.20
N ASP A 106 -10.99 -21.17 5.76
CA ASP A 106 -11.11 -21.81 7.08
C ASP A 106 -10.92 -20.79 8.21
N LEU A 107 -10.08 -19.78 8.00
CA LEU A 107 -9.79 -18.73 8.97
C LEU A 107 -10.82 -17.59 8.97
N PHE A 108 -11.50 -17.37 7.84
CA PHE A 108 -12.53 -16.35 7.65
C PHE A 108 -13.86 -16.93 7.15
N PRO A 109 -14.47 -17.90 7.86
CA PRO A 109 -15.62 -18.65 7.34
C PRO A 109 -16.89 -17.79 7.13
N LYS A 110 -16.91 -16.55 7.63
CA LYS A 110 -18.03 -15.61 7.44
C LYS A 110 -17.75 -14.50 6.44
N LEU A 111 -16.57 -14.46 5.84
CA LEU A 111 -16.23 -13.52 4.78
C LEU A 111 -16.22 -14.23 3.43
N ASN A 112 -16.46 -13.49 2.36
CA ASN A 112 -16.33 -14.05 1.02
C ASN A 112 -14.85 -14.33 0.70
N TYR A 113 -14.50 -15.62 0.57
CA TYR A 113 -13.14 -16.07 0.27
C TYR A 113 -12.53 -15.41 -0.99
N GLY A 114 -13.32 -15.22 -2.04
CA GLY A 114 -12.85 -14.61 -3.29
C GLY A 114 -12.40 -13.15 -3.13
N VAL A 115 -12.96 -12.43 -2.14
CA VAL A 115 -12.50 -11.09 -1.76
C VAL A 115 -11.27 -11.19 -0.87
N VAL A 116 -11.30 -12.01 0.19
CA VAL A 116 -10.21 -12.13 1.17
C VAL A 116 -8.90 -12.58 0.53
N ARG A 117 -8.94 -13.53 -0.41
CA ARG A 117 -7.76 -14.02 -1.15
C ARG A 117 -7.06 -12.93 -1.97
N ARG A 118 -7.76 -11.85 -2.32
CA ARG A 118 -7.18 -10.73 -3.08
C ARG A 118 -6.62 -9.63 -2.18
N ILE A 119 -6.62 -9.84 -0.87
CA ILE A 119 -6.02 -8.95 0.11
C ILE A 119 -4.60 -9.43 0.40
N GLU A 120 -3.65 -8.50 0.41
CA GLU A 120 -2.26 -8.78 0.69
C GLU A 120 -2.04 -9.30 2.11
N ALA A 121 -1.03 -10.18 2.27
CA ALA A 121 -0.75 -10.86 3.54
C ALA A 121 -0.48 -9.90 4.70
N GLU A 122 0.08 -8.72 4.41
CA GLU A 122 0.32 -7.67 5.42
C GLU A 122 -0.95 -7.20 6.14
N HIS A 123 -2.13 -7.38 5.54
CA HIS A 123 -3.40 -7.01 6.14
C HIS A 123 -4.12 -8.19 6.81
N HIS A 124 -3.68 -9.44 6.64
CA HIS A 124 -4.40 -10.62 7.16
C HIS A 124 -4.52 -10.59 8.68
N GLU A 125 -3.46 -10.19 9.38
CA GLU A 125 -3.50 -10.10 10.84
C GLU A 125 -4.51 -9.04 11.33
N ALA A 126 -4.48 -7.83 10.75
CA ALA A 126 -5.43 -6.76 11.08
C ALA A 126 -6.87 -7.15 10.70
N LEU A 127 -7.04 -7.86 9.58
CA LEU A 127 -8.31 -8.40 9.13
C LEU A 127 -8.84 -9.46 10.10
N PHE A 128 -7.98 -10.36 10.58
CA PHE A 128 -8.36 -11.38 11.56
C PHE A 128 -8.81 -10.78 12.89
N GLN A 129 -8.09 -9.78 13.40
CA GLN A 129 -8.50 -9.09 14.62
C GLN A 129 -9.84 -8.37 14.46
N SER A 130 -10.07 -7.72 13.32
CA SER A 130 -11.33 -7.03 13.03
C SER A 130 -12.48 -8.01 12.85
N TYR A 131 -12.22 -9.12 12.15
CA TYR A 131 -13.15 -10.22 11.94
C TYR A 131 -13.67 -10.79 13.27
N GLN A 132 -12.75 -11.09 14.20
CA GLN A 132 -13.12 -11.61 15.52
C GLN A 132 -13.99 -10.66 16.34
N LYS A 133 -13.79 -9.35 16.19
CA LYS A 133 -14.51 -8.32 16.97
C LYS A 133 -15.87 -7.97 16.39
N HIS A 134 -15.98 -7.92 15.07
CA HIS A 134 -17.10 -7.26 14.40
C HIS A 134 -17.97 -8.20 13.57
N THR A 135 -17.50 -9.38 13.19
CA THR A 135 -18.25 -10.27 12.28
C THR A 135 -19.08 -11.30 13.02
N THR A 136 -20.37 -10.99 13.20
CA THR A 136 -21.35 -11.91 13.83
C THR A 136 -22.03 -12.83 12.81
N GLN A 137 -22.22 -12.39 11.57
CA GLN A 137 -22.97 -13.07 10.52
C GLN A 137 -22.15 -13.31 9.24
N LEU A 138 -22.65 -14.19 8.36
CA LEU A 138 -22.10 -14.41 7.02
C LEU A 138 -22.24 -13.15 6.16
N LEU A 139 -21.16 -12.73 5.51
CA LEU A 139 -21.13 -11.58 4.61
C LEU A 139 -20.98 -12.04 3.16
N GLY A 140 -21.86 -11.52 2.29
CA GLY A 140 -21.73 -11.64 0.85
C GLY A 140 -20.53 -10.85 0.30
N GLU A 141 -20.34 -10.89 -1.03
CA GLU A 141 -19.20 -10.22 -1.67
C GLU A 141 -19.15 -8.71 -1.37
N GLY A 142 -20.24 -7.97 -1.63
CA GLY A 142 -20.29 -6.51 -1.40
C GLY A 142 -20.05 -6.15 0.06
N ALA A 143 -20.76 -6.81 0.99
CA ALA A 143 -20.60 -6.59 2.42
C ALA A 143 -19.20 -6.95 2.93
N THR A 144 -18.54 -7.96 2.34
CA THR A 144 -17.15 -8.29 2.66
C THR A 144 -16.20 -7.17 2.21
N LYS A 145 -16.41 -6.60 1.02
CA LYS A 145 -15.63 -5.44 0.55
C LYS A 145 -15.84 -4.24 1.46
N ASP A 146 -17.08 -3.93 1.84
CA ASP A 146 -17.39 -2.83 2.75
C ASP A 146 -16.77 -3.03 4.14
N PHE A 147 -16.78 -4.26 4.64
CA PHE A 147 -16.14 -4.64 5.90
C PHE A 147 -14.63 -4.37 5.86
N ILE A 148 -13.95 -4.84 4.81
CA ILE A 148 -12.50 -4.64 4.63
C ILE A 148 -12.18 -3.15 4.46
N LEU A 149 -12.94 -2.43 3.64
CA LEU A 149 -12.78 -0.99 3.44
C LEU A 149 -12.88 -0.24 4.77
N THR A 150 -13.89 -0.56 5.57
CA THR A 150 -14.14 0.14 6.83
C THR A 150 -13.09 -0.20 7.89
N HIS A 151 -12.72 -1.46 8.05
CA HIS A 151 -11.93 -1.91 9.20
C HIS A 151 -10.42 -1.94 8.93
N ILE A 152 -10.02 -2.08 7.67
CA ILE A 152 -8.61 -2.14 7.28
C ILE A 152 -8.17 -0.80 6.70
N PHE A 153 -8.90 -0.30 5.70
CA PHE A 153 -8.55 0.95 5.01
C PHE A 153 -9.16 2.20 5.65
N ARG A 154 -10.01 2.04 6.68
CA ARG A 154 -10.71 3.13 7.39
C ARG A 154 -11.50 4.03 6.45
N LEU A 155 -12.11 3.43 5.42
CA LEU A 155 -12.85 4.12 4.38
C LEU A 155 -14.27 3.54 4.30
N SER A 156 -15.27 4.42 4.31
CA SER A 156 -16.68 4.01 4.13
C SER A 156 -17.24 4.67 2.87
N PRO A 157 -17.51 3.92 1.78
CA PRO A 157 -17.96 4.48 0.51
C PRO A 157 -19.20 5.36 0.65
N TYR A 158 -20.13 4.97 1.51
CA TYR A 158 -21.40 5.66 1.72
C TYR A 158 -21.29 7.03 2.41
N LEU A 159 -20.12 7.33 3.01
CA LEU A 159 -19.83 8.63 3.63
C LEU A 159 -19.08 9.58 2.68
N LEU A 160 -18.77 9.14 1.46
CA LEU A 160 -17.96 9.91 0.49
C LEU A 160 -18.81 10.66 -0.55
N ASN A 161 -20.11 10.85 -0.33
CA ASN A 161 -20.99 11.48 -1.32
C ASN A 161 -20.69 12.98 -1.56
N ARG A 162 -19.97 13.63 -0.65
CA ARG A 162 -19.56 15.04 -0.79
C ARG A 162 -18.12 15.13 -1.31
N PRO A 163 -17.81 16.06 -2.23
CA PRO A 163 -16.45 16.24 -2.75
C PRO A 163 -15.39 16.44 -1.67
N GLU A 164 -15.67 17.25 -0.65
CA GLU A 164 -14.76 17.52 0.46
C GLU A 164 -14.44 16.26 1.28
N ASP A 165 -15.44 15.43 1.55
CA ASP A 165 -15.28 14.16 2.28
C ASP A 165 -14.46 13.17 1.45
N PHE A 166 -14.75 13.07 0.15
CA PHE A 166 -14.02 12.21 -0.78
C PHE A 166 -12.54 12.60 -0.90
N TRP A 167 -12.25 13.87 -1.22
CA TRP A 167 -10.88 14.34 -1.40
C TRP A 167 -10.07 14.22 -0.11
N ARG A 168 -10.68 14.54 1.04
CA ARG A 168 -10.04 14.34 2.34
C ARG A 168 -9.61 12.89 2.54
N GLU A 169 -10.49 11.93 2.29
CA GLU A 169 -10.18 10.52 2.52
C GLU A 169 -9.21 9.93 1.48
N VAL A 170 -9.31 10.31 0.19
CA VAL A 170 -8.34 9.91 -0.85
C VAL A 170 -6.94 10.41 -0.51
N LEU A 171 -6.82 11.68 -0.11
CA LEU A 171 -5.54 12.27 0.29
C LEU A 171 -4.95 11.54 1.50
N ARG A 172 -5.75 11.34 2.55
CA ARG A 172 -5.33 10.61 3.76
C ARG A 172 -4.90 9.18 3.48
N LEU A 173 -5.61 8.49 2.60
CA LEU A 173 -5.31 7.11 2.20
C LEU A 173 -3.89 7.01 1.63
N HIS A 174 -3.57 7.85 0.63
CA HIS A 174 -2.25 7.84 -0.02
C HIS A 174 -1.13 8.37 0.86
N TYR A 175 -1.44 9.29 1.78
CA TYR A 175 -0.47 9.78 2.76
C TYR A 175 -0.06 8.72 3.78
N ARG A 176 -0.96 7.79 4.12
CA ARG A 176 -0.65 6.62 4.95
C ARG A 176 0.07 5.51 4.19
N GLY A 177 0.33 5.69 2.90
CA GLY A 177 0.92 4.66 2.03
C GLY A 177 -0.03 3.50 1.69
N ALA A 178 -1.35 3.68 1.87
CA ALA A 178 -2.32 2.59 1.83
C ALA A 178 -3.21 2.64 0.56
N GLY A 179 -2.62 2.61 -0.63
CA GLY A 179 -3.41 2.53 -1.88
C GLY A 179 -4.37 1.33 -1.86
N LEU A 180 -5.60 1.50 -2.36
CA LEU A 180 -6.56 0.40 -2.36
C LEU A 180 -6.20 -0.66 -3.40
N PRO A 181 -6.36 -1.96 -3.09
CA PRO A 181 -6.46 -3.00 -4.10
C PRO A 181 -7.54 -2.66 -5.14
N GLU A 182 -7.23 -2.89 -6.42
CA GLU A 182 -8.06 -2.47 -7.55
C GLU A 182 -9.53 -2.91 -7.43
N HIS A 183 -9.77 -4.14 -6.94
CA HIS A 183 -11.12 -4.68 -6.79
C HIS A 183 -11.94 -3.98 -5.70
N LEU A 184 -11.30 -3.41 -4.67
CA LEU A 184 -11.95 -2.59 -3.66
C LEU A 184 -12.19 -1.18 -4.21
N ALA A 185 -11.21 -0.59 -4.90
CA ALA A 185 -11.34 0.72 -5.53
C ALA A 185 -12.50 0.76 -6.55
N LYS A 186 -12.62 -0.28 -7.38
CA LYS A 186 -13.75 -0.45 -8.31
C LYS A 186 -15.10 -0.56 -7.60
N HIS A 187 -15.13 -1.19 -6.41
CA HIS A 187 -16.34 -1.27 -5.59
C HIS A 187 -16.73 0.12 -5.06
N VAL A 188 -15.78 0.91 -4.55
CA VAL A 188 -16.04 2.30 -4.15
C VAL A 188 -16.58 3.13 -5.31
N ALA A 189 -15.94 3.03 -6.49
CA ALA A 189 -16.39 3.71 -7.70
C ALA A 189 -17.82 3.30 -8.12
N ALA A 190 -18.17 2.02 -7.98
CA ALA A 190 -19.52 1.54 -8.27
C ALA A 190 -20.56 2.09 -7.29
N VAL A 191 -20.23 2.18 -6.00
CA VAL A 191 -21.12 2.77 -4.98
C VAL A 191 -21.37 4.27 -5.23
N LEU A 192 -20.33 4.99 -5.65
CA LEU A 192 -20.39 6.45 -5.87
C LEU A 192 -20.86 6.87 -7.27
N ARG A 193 -21.23 5.92 -8.13
CA ARG A 193 -21.58 6.20 -9.55
C ARG A 193 -22.70 7.22 -9.72
N GLU A 194 -23.74 7.14 -8.90
CA GLU A 194 -24.91 8.05 -8.97
C GLU A 194 -24.72 9.31 -8.12
N SER A 195 -23.55 9.48 -7.49
CA SER A 195 -23.22 10.68 -6.72
C SER A 195 -22.69 11.79 -7.62
N PRO A 196 -22.57 13.03 -7.11
CA PRO A 196 -21.90 14.12 -7.84
C PRO A 196 -20.45 13.82 -8.25
N LEU A 197 -19.84 12.78 -7.67
CA LEU A 197 -18.48 12.33 -7.95
C LEU A 197 -18.40 11.26 -9.04
N GLY A 198 -19.54 10.78 -9.56
CA GLY A 198 -19.58 9.65 -10.49
C GLY A 198 -18.80 9.84 -11.79
N THR A 199 -18.48 11.09 -12.15
CA THR A 199 -17.64 11.44 -13.31
C THR A 199 -16.14 11.39 -13.02
N LEU A 200 -15.73 11.31 -11.75
CA LEU A 200 -14.33 11.22 -11.37
C LEU A 200 -13.78 9.82 -11.67
N PRO A 201 -12.48 9.70 -12.00
CA PRO A 201 -11.77 8.41 -12.07
C PRO A 201 -11.50 7.86 -10.66
N ILE A 202 -12.57 7.49 -9.94
CA ILE A 202 -12.53 7.14 -8.51
C ILE A 202 -11.60 5.95 -8.25
N ALA A 203 -11.64 4.93 -9.10
CA ALA A 203 -10.85 3.72 -8.91
C ALA A 203 -9.35 4.02 -9.04
N GLU A 204 -8.96 4.78 -10.06
CA GLU A 204 -7.57 5.21 -10.30
C GLU A 204 -7.08 6.12 -9.17
N LEU A 205 -7.94 7.05 -8.72
CA LEU A 205 -7.65 7.95 -7.60
C LEU A 205 -7.40 7.21 -6.30
N LEU A 206 -8.10 6.12 -6.01
CA LEU A 206 -7.92 5.34 -4.78
C LEU A 206 -6.76 4.33 -4.87
N THR A 207 -6.43 3.88 -6.08
CA THR A 207 -5.40 2.86 -6.31
C THR A 207 -4.00 3.49 -6.42
N SER A 208 -3.86 4.60 -7.16
CA SER A 208 -2.55 5.13 -7.55
C SER A 208 -2.26 6.52 -6.99
N LYS A 209 -1.29 6.60 -6.08
CA LYS A 209 -0.78 7.88 -5.55
C LYS A 209 -0.28 8.79 -6.67
N ALA A 210 0.46 8.24 -7.63
CA ALA A 210 1.02 9.02 -8.74
C ALA A 210 -0.08 9.62 -9.64
N PHE A 211 -1.14 8.86 -9.90
CA PHE A 211 -2.30 9.37 -10.65
C PHE A 211 -3.00 10.49 -9.89
N MET A 212 -3.24 10.30 -8.59
CA MET A 212 -3.84 11.30 -7.73
C MET A 212 -3.02 12.59 -7.69
N VAL A 213 -1.70 12.50 -7.49
CA VAL A 213 -0.79 13.66 -7.44
C VAL A 213 -0.83 14.44 -8.76
N ARG A 214 -0.74 13.76 -9.91
CA ARG A 214 -0.83 14.41 -11.23
C ARG A 214 -2.16 15.14 -11.41
N LEU A 215 -3.27 14.50 -11.06
CA LEU A 215 -4.59 15.10 -11.18
C LEU A 215 -4.73 16.34 -10.29
N ILE A 216 -4.24 16.27 -9.04
CA ILE A 216 -4.26 17.40 -8.12
C ILE A 216 -3.36 18.54 -8.62
N GLN A 217 -2.18 18.24 -9.15
CA GLN A 217 -1.28 19.24 -9.73
C GLN A 217 -1.95 19.97 -10.89
N ASP A 218 -2.59 19.25 -11.81
CA ASP A 218 -3.32 19.83 -12.94
C ASP A 218 -4.51 20.67 -12.46
N ALA A 219 -5.24 20.19 -11.45
CA ALA A 219 -6.36 20.91 -10.86
C ALA A 219 -5.91 22.18 -10.12
N TRP A 220 -4.77 22.16 -9.43
CA TRP A 220 -4.18 23.31 -8.76
C TRP A 220 -3.81 24.40 -9.76
N SER A 221 -3.17 24.03 -10.88
CA SER A 221 -2.84 24.96 -11.97
C SER A 221 -4.05 25.70 -12.50
N ARG A 222 -5.18 25.00 -12.71
CA ARG A 222 -6.44 25.63 -13.13
C ARG A 222 -7.08 26.44 -12.00
N PHE A 223 -6.96 25.98 -10.77
CA PHE A 223 -7.53 26.64 -9.59
C PHE A 223 -6.97 28.06 -9.42
N VAL A 224 -5.65 28.22 -9.50
CA VAL A 224 -4.98 29.51 -9.28
C VAL A 224 -5.28 30.53 -10.38
N VAL A 225 -5.46 30.09 -11.63
CA VAL A 225 -5.87 30.96 -12.76
C VAL A 225 -7.23 31.61 -12.48
N ARG A 226 -8.15 30.93 -11.80
CA ARG A 226 -9.45 31.53 -11.41
C ARG A 226 -9.33 32.70 -10.43
N TYR A 227 -8.19 32.82 -9.74
CA TYR A 227 -7.88 33.96 -8.88
C TYR A 227 -7.15 35.09 -9.63
N GLY A 228 -6.97 35.00 -10.95
CA GLY A 228 -6.28 36.01 -11.76
C GLY A 228 -4.75 35.87 -11.78
N VAL A 229 -4.23 34.69 -11.43
CA VAL A 229 -2.80 34.38 -11.51
C VAL A 229 -2.44 34.04 -12.95
N GLU A 230 -1.45 34.75 -13.52
CA GLU A 230 -0.88 34.45 -14.84
C GLU A 230 0.34 33.53 -14.69
N THR A 231 0.41 32.44 -15.46
CA THR A 231 1.42 31.38 -15.32
C THR A 231 2.19 31.14 -16.63
N ASP A 232 3.44 30.68 -16.54
CA ASP A 232 4.39 30.46 -17.66
C ASP A 232 3.97 29.41 -18.72
N GLY A 233 2.85 28.71 -18.55
CA GLY A 233 2.54 27.50 -19.31
C GLY A 233 1.06 27.32 -19.66
N ARG A 234 0.77 27.45 -20.96
CA ARG A 234 -0.49 27.26 -21.70
C ARG A 234 -1.61 28.27 -21.41
N ASP A 235 -1.39 29.52 -21.85
CA ASP A 235 -2.48 30.44 -22.24
C ASP A 235 -3.26 29.98 -23.49
N GLY A 236 -2.85 28.88 -24.12
CA GLY A 236 -3.59 28.22 -25.19
C GLY A 236 -4.23 26.94 -24.70
N ASP A 237 -5.57 26.92 -24.67
CA ASP A 237 -6.43 25.73 -24.69
C ASP A 237 -7.00 25.19 -23.36
N TRP A 238 -7.01 25.98 -22.27
CA TRP A 238 -7.88 25.65 -21.12
C TRP A 238 -9.37 25.95 -21.38
N THR A 239 -9.67 26.62 -22.49
CA THR A 239 -11.01 27.10 -22.86
C THR A 239 -11.85 26.08 -23.64
N ALA A 240 -11.27 25.00 -24.19
CA ALA A 240 -11.95 24.16 -25.18
C ALA A 240 -12.46 22.79 -24.68
N ASP A 241 -12.07 22.31 -23.50
CA ASP A 241 -12.50 20.99 -22.98
C ASP A 241 -13.18 21.10 -21.60
N ASN A 242 -13.98 22.15 -21.46
CA ASN A 242 -14.49 22.66 -20.19
C ASN A 242 -15.85 22.07 -19.78
N ASN A 243 -15.99 20.74 -19.75
CA ASN A 243 -17.22 20.13 -19.23
C ASN A 243 -17.05 19.00 -18.21
N SER A 244 -15.81 18.71 -17.80
CA SER A 244 -15.53 17.91 -16.60
C SER A 244 -14.42 18.57 -15.81
N ALA A 245 -14.64 19.81 -15.36
CA ALA A 245 -13.78 20.46 -14.38
C ALA A 245 -13.84 19.63 -13.09
N LEU A 246 -12.87 18.74 -12.92
CA LEU A 246 -12.64 17.96 -11.71
C LEU A 246 -12.58 18.95 -10.53
N PHE A 247 -13.63 18.96 -9.71
CA PHE A 247 -13.73 19.90 -8.60
C PHE A 247 -12.96 19.37 -7.40
N VAL A 248 -11.78 19.94 -7.15
CA VAL A 248 -11.02 19.75 -5.91
C VAL A 248 -11.30 20.95 -4.98
N PRO A 249 -11.85 20.74 -3.78
CA PRO A 249 -12.17 21.82 -2.84
C PRO A 249 -10.92 22.25 -2.06
N PHE A 250 -9.98 22.90 -2.75
CA PHE A 250 -8.70 23.36 -2.18
C PHE A 250 -8.86 24.35 -1.02
N ASP A 251 -9.97 25.07 -0.98
CA ASP A 251 -10.34 26.03 0.06
C ASP A 251 -10.89 25.37 1.34
N HIS A 252 -11.30 24.10 1.26
CA HIS A 252 -11.81 23.36 2.41
C HIS A 252 -10.67 23.05 3.40
N PRO A 253 -10.78 23.40 4.70
CA PRO A 253 -9.70 23.28 5.67
C PRO A 253 -9.06 21.88 5.74
N ASP A 254 -9.88 20.82 5.75
CA ASP A 254 -9.38 19.44 5.83
C ASP A 254 -8.59 18.99 4.60
N VAL A 255 -8.86 19.57 3.43
CA VAL A 255 -8.14 19.29 2.19
C VAL A 255 -6.88 20.14 2.14
N ARG A 256 -7.04 21.43 2.42
CA ARG A 256 -5.96 22.42 2.40
C ARG A 256 -4.77 22.03 3.27
N VAL A 257 -5.00 21.58 4.50
CA VAL A 257 -3.90 21.17 5.41
C VAL A 257 -3.01 20.10 4.77
N ILE A 258 -3.61 19.17 4.02
CA ILE A 258 -2.85 18.11 3.34
C ILE A 258 -2.16 18.66 2.10
N ILE A 259 -2.82 19.52 1.32
CA ILE A 259 -2.23 20.18 0.14
C ILE A 259 -1.02 21.04 0.52
N ASP A 260 -1.13 21.83 1.59
CA ASP A 260 -0.02 22.64 2.12
C ASP A 260 1.17 21.71 2.47
N THR A 261 0.90 20.57 3.10
CA THR A 261 1.92 19.56 3.41
C THR A 261 2.54 18.96 2.13
N MET A 262 1.75 18.70 1.09
CA MET A 262 2.24 18.18 -0.18
C MET A 262 3.21 19.15 -0.87
N PHE A 263 2.98 20.46 -0.80
CA PHE A 263 3.92 21.45 -1.31
C PHE A 263 5.20 21.49 -0.47
N LEU A 264 5.08 21.48 0.87
CA LEU A 264 6.23 21.49 1.77
C LEU A 264 7.14 20.27 1.58
N GLU A 265 6.56 19.10 1.31
CA GLU A 265 7.30 17.86 1.05
C GLU A 265 7.78 17.72 -0.41
N GLY A 266 7.42 18.66 -1.30
CA GLY A 266 7.75 18.60 -2.72
C GLY A 266 6.98 17.52 -3.51
N VAL A 267 5.92 16.96 -2.93
CA VAL A 267 5.01 16.04 -3.64
C VAL A 267 4.23 16.78 -4.72
N LEU A 268 3.76 17.99 -4.39
CA LEU A 268 3.26 18.97 -5.37
C LEU A 268 4.34 19.99 -5.65
N GLN A 269 4.38 20.44 -6.91
CA GLN A 269 5.33 21.43 -7.38
C GLN A 269 4.65 22.80 -7.43
N PRO A 270 5.18 23.81 -6.71
CA PRO A 270 4.69 25.17 -6.83
C PRO A 270 4.77 25.70 -8.28
N ILE A 271 3.84 26.58 -8.65
CA ILE A 271 3.71 27.07 -10.03
C ILE A 271 4.40 28.41 -10.19
N ALA A 272 5.21 28.53 -11.24
CA ALA A 272 5.81 29.79 -11.68
C ALA A 272 4.74 30.81 -12.10
N VAL A 273 4.75 32.00 -11.48
CA VAL A 273 3.80 33.07 -11.78
C VAL A 273 4.47 34.30 -12.38
N HIS A 274 3.79 34.92 -13.34
CA HIS A 274 4.22 36.16 -14.01
C HIS A 274 3.54 37.38 -13.39
N VAL A 275 2.23 37.29 -13.20
CA VAL A 275 1.43 38.36 -12.61
C VAL A 275 0.70 37.78 -11.39
N ARG A 276 0.94 38.43 -10.25
CA ARG A 276 0.28 38.14 -8.99
C ARG A 276 -0.72 39.25 -8.65
N PRO A 277 -2.01 38.93 -8.48
CA PRO A 277 -3.00 39.84 -7.93
C PRO A 277 -2.64 40.26 -6.49
N ALA A 278 -2.81 41.54 -6.15
CA ALA A 278 -2.51 42.06 -4.82
C ALA A 278 -3.40 41.44 -3.72
N ASP A 279 -4.64 41.09 -4.05
CA ASP A 279 -5.64 40.55 -3.12
C ASP A 279 -5.63 39.02 -3.03
N LEU A 280 -4.54 38.36 -3.48
CA LEU A 280 -4.44 36.91 -3.43
C LEU A 280 -4.34 36.41 -1.98
N PRO A 281 -5.23 35.49 -1.53
CA PRO A 281 -5.17 34.90 -0.21
C PRO A 281 -3.81 34.29 0.10
N ASP A 282 -3.27 34.56 1.30
CA ASP A 282 -1.91 34.15 1.70
C ASP A 282 -1.65 32.65 1.52
N TRP A 283 -2.68 31.83 1.70
CA TRP A 283 -2.56 30.38 1.62
C TRP A 283 -2.35 29.84 0.22
N ILE A 284 -2.83 30.55 -0.81
CA ILE A 284 -2.58 30.17 -2.20
C ILE A 284 -1.10 30.37 -2.55
N ARG A 285 -0.42 31.32 -1.87
CA ARG A 285 0.98 31.66 -2.14
C ARG A 285 1.94 30.49 -1.90
N VAL A 286 1.59 29.55 -1.02
CA VAL A 286 2.41 28.35 -0.74
C VAL A 286 2.63 27.50 -2.01
N GLY A 287 1.66 27.49 -2.93
CA GLY A 287 1.74 26.76 -4.19
C GLY A 287 2.23 27.60 -5.37
N LEU A 288 2.84 28.77 -5.15
CA LEU A 288 3.31 29.68 -6.20
C LEU A 288 4.78 30.04 -6.03
N ILE A 289 5.49 30.28 -7.15
CA ILE A 289 6.86 30.78 -7.20
C ILE A 289 6.84 32.16 -7.87
N ASP A 290 7.13 33.20 -7.08
CA ASP A 290 7.18 34.61 -7.53
C ASP A 290 8.26 34.89 -8.56
N ASP A 291 9.39 34.22 -8.41
CA ASP A 291 10.54 34.41 -9.27
C ASP A 291 11.18 33.04 -9.53
N PRO A 292 10.74 32.35 -10.60
CA PRO A 292 11.29 31.04 -10.98
C PRO A 292 12.80 31.12 -11.24
N GLN A 293 13.31 32.31 -11.53
CA GLN A 293 14.71 32.58 -11.79
C GLN A 293 15.43 33.19 -10.59
N ALA A 294 14.80 33.38 -9.42
CA ALA A 294 15.43 34.03 -8.26
C ALA A 294 16.73 33.34 -7.87
N LEU A 295 16.70 32.01 -7.80
CA LEU A 295 17.86 31.22 -7.46
C LEU A 295 18.93 31.29 -8.55
N SER A 296 18.53 31.23 -9.82
CA SER A 296 19.44 31.37 -10.97
C SER A 296 20.10 32.75 -11.01
N ARG A 297 19.33 33.82 -10.75
CA ARG A 297 19.80 35.19 -10.65
C ARG A 297 20.74 35.36 -9.46
N LEU A 298 20.39 34.85 -8.28
CA LEU A 298 21.26 34.89 -7.11
C LEU A 298 22.59 34.17 -7.36
N VAL A 299 22.56 33.00 -8.01
CA VAL A 299 23.77 32.26 -8.38
C VAL A 299 24.59 33.03 -9.41
N SER A 300 23.96 33.62 -10.43
CA SER A 300 24.62 34.43 -11.46
C SER A 300 25.26 35.70 -10.88
N GLU A 301 24.53 36.42 -10.02
CA GLU A 301 25.02 37.60 -9.30
C GLU A 301 26.15 37.22 -8.34
N GLY A 302 26.02 36.11 -7.62
CA GLY A 302 27.07 35.57 -6.75
C GLY A 302 28.33 35.20 -7.52
N ALA A 303 28.19 34.51 -8.65
CA ALA A 303 29.30 34.17 -9.54
C ALA A 303 29.97 35.42 -10.11
N THR A 304 29.19 36.44 -10.48
CA THR A 304 29.70 37.74 -10.96
C THR A 304 30.46 38.46 -9.86
N ARG A 305 29.97 38.44 -8.62
CA ARG A 305 30.62 39.07 -7.47
C ARG A 305 31.93 38.36 -7.14
N ILE A 306 31.94 37.03 -7.09
CA ILE A 306 33.15 36.23 -6.88
C ILE A 306 34.16 36.51 -8.00
N ALA A 307 33.72 36.55 -9.26
CA ALA A 307 34.61 36.85 -10.38
C ALA A 307 35.19 38.27 -10.33
N ALA A 308 34.46 39.24 -9.77
CA ALA A 308 34.96 40.59 -9.55
C ALA A 308 35.93 40.70 -8.36
N ASP A 309 35.73 39.86 -7.34
CA ASP A 309 36.58 39.79 -6.14
C ASP A 309 37.80 38.87 -6.34
N MET A 310 37.89 38.15 -7.47
CA MET A 310 39.05 37.33 -7.81
C MET A 310 40.29 38.19 -8.08
N PRO A 311 41.47 37.82 -7.54
CA PRO A 311 42.70 38.52 -7.86
C PRO A 311 43.00 38.49 -9.37
N LEU A 312 43.58 39.58 -9.87
CA LEU A 312 44.04 39.65 -11.26
C LEU A 312 45.14 38.60 -11.52
N ILE A 313 45.34 38.22 -12.78
CA ILE A 313 46.35 37.23 -13.20
C ILE A 313 47.76 37.56 -12.66
N ASP A 314 48.05 38.83 -12.46
CA ASP A 314 49.35 39.33 -12.02
C ASP A 314 49.45 39.52 -10.49
N ALA A 315 48.40 39.15 -9.74
CA ALA A 315 48.34 39.33 -8.30
C ALA A 315 49.28 38.36 -7.54
N PRO A 316 49.90 38.80 -6.43
CA PRO A 316 50.81 37.97 -5.65
C PRO A 316 50.10 36.78 -5.02
N TYR A 317 50.85 35.69 -4.80
CA TYR A 317 50.34 34.43 -4.25
C TYR A 317 49.51 34.59 -2.96
N ARG A 318 49.81 35.59 -2.12
CA ARG A 318 49.07 35.84 -0.87
C ARG A 318 47.62 36.25 -1.12
N ASP A 319 47.36 37.06 -2.14
CA ASP A 319 46.01 37.55 -2.47
C ASP A 319 45.13 36.40 -3.00
N TRP A 320 45.74 35.41 -3.66
CA TRP A 320 45.08 34.18 -4.07
C TRP A 320 44.76 33.22 -2.92
N VAL A 321 45.54 33.26 -1.83
CA VAL A 321 45.27 32.47 -0.62
C VAL A 321 44.20 33.12 0.26
N GLU A 322 44.10 34.45 0.25
CA GLU A 322 43.04 35.18 0.98
C GLU A 322 41.67 35.13 0.27
N ALA A 323 41.64 34.90 -1.05
CA ALA A 323 40.41 34.80 -1.84
C ALA A 323 39.79 33.38 -1.93
N ALA A 324 40.47 32.35 -1.39
CA ALA A 324 40.07 30.94 -1.45
C ALA A 324 39.27 30.49 -0.22
#